data_AF-A0A1Q3BVA6-F1
#
_entry.id   AF-A0A1Q3BVA6-F1
#
_cell.length_a   1.000
_cell.length_b   1.000
_cell.length_c   1.000
_cell.angle_alpha   90.00
_cell.angle_beta   90.00
_cell.angle_gamma   90.00
#
_symmetry.space_group_name_H-M   'P 1'
#
loop_
_entity.id
_entity.type
_entity.pdbx_description
1 polymer ?
#
loop_
_entity_poly.entity_id
_entity_poly.type
_entity_poly.pdbx_seq_one_letter_code
_entity_poly.pdbx_strand_id
1 'polypeptide(L)'
;MAKPTNLLGAEHRLLHHITATHILPTSGGHEKMSYQDLYVMWHVVTGKPLNLPHLIMKNMLRATCKVEGALPYGMVITMIFSHFGISLGIEFASSLDVGDIYNASSLKRM
;
A
#
# COMPACT_ATOMS: atom_id res chain seq x y z
N MET A 1 -16.63 -12.39 2.79
CA MET A 1 -15.55 -13.35 3.07
C MET A 1 -14.29 -12.88 2.36
N ALA A 2 -13.19 -12.71 3.09
CA ALA A 2 -11.89 -12.36 2.50
C ALA A 2 -11.21 -13.62 1.95
N LYS A 3 -10.64 -13.56 0.74
CA LYS A 3 -9.94 -14.70 0.13
C LYS A 3 -8.49 -14.74 0.62
N PRO A 4 -7.93 -15.92 0.96
CA PRO A 4 -6.53 -16.02 1.35
C PRO A 4 -5.62 -15.83 0.14
N THR A 5 -4.47 -15.19 0.35
CA THR A 5 -3.53 -14.80 -0.73
C THR A 5 -2.69 -15.97 -1.26
N ASN A 6 -2.54 -17.04 -0.49
CA ASN A 6 -1.76 -18.24 -0.84
C ASN A 6 -2.33 -19.06 -2.00
N LEU A 7 -3.55 -18.76 -2.46
CA LEU A 7 -4.18 -19.39 -3.62
C LEU A 7 -3.77 -18.75 -4.95
N LEU A 8 -3.05 -17.63 -4.92
CA LEU A 8 -2.66 -16.87 -6.10
C LEU A 8 -1.27 -17.24 -6.61
N GLY A 9 -1.07 -17.12 -7.93
CA GLY A 9 0.27 -17.15 -8.53
C GLY A 9 1.16 -16.01 -8.01
N ALA A 10 2.49 -16.17 -8.11
CA ALA A 10 3.46 -15.21 -7.57
C ALA A 10 3.23 -13.76 -8.03
N GLU A 11 2.91 -13.56 -9.31
CA GLU A 11 2.63 -12.23 -9.88
C GLU A 11 1.43 -11.55 -9.23
N HIS A 12 0.35 -12.31 -8.99
CA HIS A 12 -0.86 -11.77 -8.37
C HIS A 12 -0.67 -11.52 -6.87
N ARG A 13 0.18 -12.30 -6.19
CA ARG A 13 0.60 -12.04 -4.80
C ARG A 13 1.44 -10.77 -4.70
N LEU A 14 2.37 -10.57 -5.64
CA LEU A 14 3.13 -9.32 -5.74
C LEU A 14 2.21 -8.13 -5.99
N LEU A 15 1.26 -8.25 -6.93
CA LEU A 15 0.30 -7.19 -7.21
C LEU A 15 -0.59 -6.88 -6.00
N HIS A 16 -1.05 -7.90 -5.28
CA HIS A 16 -1.80 -7.71 -4.04
C HIS A 16 -0.96 -6.98 -3.00
N HIS A 17 0.29 -7.39 -2.81
CA HIS A 17 1.18 -6.76 -1.85
C HIS A 17 1.45 -5.29 -2.19
N ILE A 18 1.75 -4.97 -3.45
CA ILE A 18 1.88 -3.57 -3.93
C ILE A 18 0.59 -2.79 -3.66
N THR A 19 -0.56 -3.40 -3.95
CA THR A 19 -1.88 -2.78 -3.71
C THR A 19 -2.08 -2.47 -2.24
N ALA A 20 -1.82 -3.43 -1.35
CA ALA A 20 -2.09 -3.31 0.09
C ALA A 20 -1.06 -2.47 0.86
N THR A 21 0.12 -2.20 0.26
CA THR A 21 1.18 -1.38 0.87
C THR A 21 1.20 0.04 0.32
N HIS A 22 1.04 0.22 -1.00
CA HIS A 22 1.22 1.52 -1.65
C HIS A 22 -0.09 2.20 -2.03
N ILE A 23 -1.08 1.45 -2.56
CA ILE A 23 -2.33 2.03 -3.06
C ILE A 23 -3.38 2.15 -1.95
N LEU A 24 -3.49 1.11 -1.13
CA LEU A 24 -4.42 0.98 -0.01
C LEU A 24 -3.67 0.56 1.25
N PRO A 25 -2.73 1.39 1.75
CA PRO A 25 -2.01 1.10 2.98
C PRO A 25 -3.00 0.83 4.12
N THR A 26 -2.87 -0.34 4.73
CA THR A 26 -3.61 -0.72 5.93
C THR A 26 -2.64 -1.25 6.98
N SER A 27 -2.94 -1.01 8.26
CA SER A 27 -2.13 -1.46 9.39
C SER A 27 -2.34 -2.95 9.75
N GLY A 28 -3.08 -3.70 8.92
CA GLY A 28 -3.40 -5.11 9.17
C GLY A 28 -2.52 -6.05 8.33
N GLY A 29 -2.43 -7.32 8.72
CA GLY A 29 -1.67 -8.32 7.97
C GLY A 29 -2.18 -8.51 6.53
N HIS A 30 -1.24 -8.73 5.60
CA HIS A 30 -1.51 -8.88 4.16
C HIS A 30 -1.89 -10.31 3.74
N GLU A 31 -2.30 -11.17 4.67
CA GLU A 31 -2.63 -12.59 4.40
C GLU A 31 -3.98 -12.78 3.71
N LYS A 32 -4.84 -11.76 3.75
CA LYS A 32 -6.21 -11.80 3.23
C LYS A 32 -6.47 -10.62 2.32
N MET A 33 -7.07 -10.89 1.17
CA MET A 33 -7.54 -9.85 0.25
C MET A 33 -8.91 -9.33 0.63
N SER A 34 -9.01 -8.01 0.72
CA SER A 34 -10.29 -7.31 0.77
C SER A 34 -10.92 -7.21 -0.63
N TYR A 35 -12.23 -6.97 -0.70
CA TYR A 35 -12.89 -6.65 -1.98
C TYR A 35 -12.34 -5.36 -2.61
N GLN A 36 -11.86 -4.43 -1.78
CA GLN A 36 -11.26 -3.19 -2.25
C GLN A 36 -9.90 -3.47 -2.92
N ASP A 37 -9.14 -4.42 -2.39
CA ASP A 37 -7.87 -4.85 -2.98
C ASP A 37 -8.13 -5.48 -4.34
N LEU A 38 -9.09 -6.42 -4.42
CA LEU A 38 -9.48 -7.07 -5.68
C LEU A 38 -9.96 -6.05 -6.73
N TYR A 39 -10.71 -5.02 -6.31
CA TYR A 39 -11.16 -3.95 -7.19
C TYR A 39 -9.98 -3.18 -7.79
N VAL A 40 -9.01 -2.78 -6.97
CA VAL A 40 -7.80 -2.09 -7.45
C VAL A 40 -6.96 -3.00 -8.35
N MET A 41 -6.72 -4.25 -7.93
CA MET A 41 -5.98 -5.23 -8.72
C MET A 41 -6.63 -5.46 -10.10
N TRP A 42 -7.96 -5.55 -10.16
CA TRP A 42 -8.69 -5.67 -11.41
C TRP A 42 -8.48 -4.47 -12.32
N HIS A 43 -8.51 -3.24 -11.80
CA HIS A 43 -8.21 -2.04 -12.56
C HIS A 43 -6.79 -2.05 -13.14
N VAL A 44 -5.80 -2.49 -12.36
CA VAL A 44 -4.40 -2.61 -12.81
C VAL A 44 -4.27 -3.66 -13.91
N VAL A 45 -4.82 -4.87 -13.71
CA VAL A 45 -4.74 -5.97 -14.68
C VAL A 45 -5.47 -5.64 -15.98
N THR A 46 -6.60 -4.96 -15.91
CA THR A 46 -7.40 -4.60 -17.09
C THR A 46 -7.00 -3.28 -17.74
N GLY A 47 -6.05 -2.54 -17.14
CA GLY A 47 -5.65 -1.21 -17.59
C GLY A 47 -6.78 -0.19 -17.57
N LYS A 48 -7.83 -0.41 -16.76
CA LYS A 48 -8.98 0.50 -16.70
C LYS A 48 -8.70 1.67 -15.77
N PRO A 49 -9.10 2.90 -16.12
CA PRO A 49 -8.86 4.06 -15.28
C PRO A 49 -9.52 3.88 -13.92
N LEU A 50 -8.75 4.14 -12.86
CA LEU A 50 -9.17 4.09 -11.47
C LEU A 50 -9.17 5.52 -10.92
N ASN A 51 -10.25 5.92 -10.23
CA ASN A 51 -10.30 7.22 -9.54
C ASN A 51 -9.47 7.13 -8.23
N LEU A 52 -8.15 7.17 -8.38
CA LEU A 52 -7.20 7.05 -7.29
C LEU A 52 -7.33 8.17 -6.25
N PRO A 53 -7.53 9.46 -6.62
CA PRO A 53 -7.74 10.53 -5.63
C PRO A 53 -8.93 10.25 -4.72
N HIS A 54 -10.05 9.78 -5.27
CA HIS A 54 -11.22 9.41 -4.47
C HIS A 54 -10.92 8.27 -3.49
N LEU A 55 -10.15 7.27 -3.95
CA LEU A 55 -9.74 6.15 -3.12
C LEU A 55 -8.83 6.58 -1.95
N ILE A 56 -7.87 7.47 -2.23
CA ILE A 56 -6.98 8.06 -1.22
C ILE A 56 -7.78 8.83 -0.18
N MET A 57 -8.66 9.74 -0.61
CA MET A 57 -9.51 10.52 0.31
C MET A 57 -10.36 9.61 1.20
N LYS A 58 -10.97 8.57 0.62
CA LYS A 58 -11.77 7.61 1.39
C LYS A 58 -10.93 6.85 2.43
N ASN A 59 -9.69 6.49 2.10
CA ASN A 59 -8.81 5.81 3.04
C ASN A 59 -8.35 6.74 4.18
N MET A 60 -8.02 8.00 3.84
CA MET A 60 -7.67 9.04 4.82
C MET A 60 -8.82 9.30 5.80
N LEU A 61 -10.05 9.48 5.30
CA LEU A 61 -11.26 9.68 6.13
C LEU A 61 -11.57 8.46 7.02
N ARG A 62 -11.28 7.25 6.55
CA ARG A 62 -11.44 6.04 7.39
C ARG A 62 -10.42 6.00 8.51
N ALA A 63 -9.21 6.50 8.29
CA ALA A 63 -8.17 6.54 9.29
C ALA A 63 -8.47 7.57 10.40
N THR A 64 -9.09 8.71 10.06
CA THR A 64 -9.48 9.72 11.07
C THR A 64 -10.52 9.22 12.07
N CYS A 65 -11.30 8.18 11.71
CA CYS A 65 -12.26 7.56 12.62
C CYS A 65 -11.64 6.52 13.58
N LYS A 66 -10.34 6.20 13.43
CA LYS A 66 -9.63 5.26 14.32
C LYS A 66 -8.92 6.05 15.42
N VAL A 67 -9.27 5.75 16.68
CA VAL A 67 -8.74 6.47 17.86
C VAL A 67 -7.21 6.37 18.00
N GLU A 68 -6.61 5.26 17.58
CA GLU A 68 -5.14 5.02 17.62
C GLU A 68 -4.57 4.58 16.26
N GLY A 69 -5.24 4.96 15.17
CA GLY A 69 -4.80 4.58 13.83
C GLY A 69 -3.66 5.45 13.33
N ALA A 70 -2.55 4.84 12.91
CA ALA A 70 -1.54 5.55 12.11
C ALA A 70 -2.18 6.12 10.83
N LEU A 71 -1.78 7.33 10.46
CA LEU A 71 -2.25 7.97 9.23
C LEU A 71 -1.71 7.17 8.02
N PRO A 72 -2.57 6.75 7.08
CA PRO A 72 -2.11 6.09 5.87
C PRO A 72 -1.27 7.05 5.02
N TYR A 73 -0.42 6.49 4.16
CA TYR A 73 0.45 7.23 3.23
C TYR A 73 1.53 8.11 3.89
N GLY A 74 1.95 7.79 5.13
CA GLY A 74 3.01 8.52 5.86
C GLY A 74 4.23 8.84 5.00
N MET A 75 4.80 7.84 4.32
CA MET A 75 5.96 8.02 3.43
C MET A 75 5.75 9.06 2.33
N VAL A 76 4.59 9.04 1.66
CA VAL A 76 4.26 10.01 0.59
C VAL A 76 4.10 11.41 1.17
N ILE A 77 3.44 11.52 2.33
CA ILE A 77 3.22 12.79 3.03
C ILE A 77 4.57 13.39 3.48
N THR A 78 5.45 12.58 4.05
CA THR A 78 6.82 12.98 4.43
C THR A 78 7.60 13.48 3.22
N MET A 79 7.51 12.79 2.08
CA MET A 79 8.16 13.24 0.84
C MET A 79 7.62 14.58 0.35
N ILE A 80 6.31 14.80 0.44
CA ILE A 80 5.70 16.09 0.08
C ILE A 80 6.21 17.20 1.00
N PHE A 81 6.24 17.00 2.31
CA PHE A 81 6.75 18.00 3.25
C PHE A 81 8.23 18.32 3.03
N SER A 82 9.04 17.29 2.79
CA SER A 82 10.46 17.44 2.45
C SER A 82 10.65 18.29 1.19
N HIS A 83 9.85 18.06 0.14
CA HIS A 83 9.87 18.87 -1.08
C HIS A 83 9.61 20.37 -0.81
N PHE A 84 8.77 20.69 0.17
CA PHE A 84 8.47 22.06 0.58
C PHE A 84 9.39 22.61 1.69
N GLY A 85 10.43 21.87 2.09
CA GLY A 85 11.36 22.29 3.14
C GLY A 85 10.79 22.22 4.56
N ILE A 86 9.68 21.50 4.76
CA ILE A 86 9.08 21.28 6.08
C ILE A 86 9.73 20.03 6.69
N SER A 87 10.59 20.23 7.69
CA SER A 87 11.21 19.12 8.42
C SER A 87 10.27 18.57 9.49
N LEU A 88 9.81 17.33 9.32
CA LEU A 88 9.00 16.64 10.34
C LEU A 88 9.83 16.06 11.49
N GLY A 89 11.16 16.17 11.48
CA GLY A 89 12.05 15.69 12.55
C GLY A 89 12.08 14.18 12.80
N ILE A 90 11.18 13.40 12.16
CA ILE A 90 10.90 12.00 12.48
C ILE A 90 11.34 11.03 11.37
N GLU A 91 11.43 11.47 10.11
CA GLU A 91 11.77 10.60 8.98
C GLU A 91 12.71 11.32 8.01
N PHE A 92 13.96 10.85 7.91
CA PHE A 92 14.80 11.14 6.76
C PHE A 92 14.38 10.22 5.62
N ALA A 93 14.39 10.73 4.39
CA ALA A 93 14.35 9.86 3.21
C ALA A 93 15.60 8.98 3.24
N SER A 94 15.48 7.79 3.82
CA SER A 94 16.54 6.81 3.81
C SER A 94 16.74 6.34 2.37
N SER A 95 18.00 6.13 1.98
CA SER A 95 18.32 5.42 0.75
C SER A 95 17.60 4.07 0.72
N LEU A 96 17.19 3.61 -0.46
CA LEU A 96 16.65 2.26 -0.66
C LEU A 96 17.59 1.23 -0.02
N ASP A 97 17.04 0.38 0.83
CA ASP A 97 17.75 -0.75 1.41
C ASP A 97 17.58 -2.00 0.54
N VAL A 98 18.44 -3.00 0.75
CA VAL A 98 18.31 -4.32 0.12
C VAL A 98 16.95 -4.96 0.44
N GLY A 99 16.38 -4.67 1.62
CA GLY A 99 15.04 -5.11 2.00
C GLY A 99 13.90 -4.54 1.16
N ASP A 100 14.11 -3.38 0.52
CA ASP A 100 13.09 -2.70 -0.30
C ASP A 100 13.01 -3.26 -1.74
N ILE A 101 13.98 -4.10 -2.13
CA ILE A 101 14.09 -4.65 -3.48
C ILE A 101 13.44 -6.03 -3.55
N TYR A 102 12.47 -6.19 -4.45
CA TYR A 102 11.93 -7.50 -4.79
C TYR A 102 12.99 -8.35 -5.51
N ASN A 103 13.46 -9.40 -4.84
CA ASN A 103 14.32 -10.41 -5.42
C ASN A 103 13.65 -11.80 -5.43
N ALA A 104 14.27 -12.78 -6.08
CA ALA A 104 13.71 -14.13 -6.18
C ALA A 104 13.41 -14.78 -4.82
N SER A 105 14.20 -14.49 -3.79
CA SER A 105 13.99 -15.01 -2.44
C SER A 105 12.82 -14.34 -1.73
N SER A 106 12.66 -13.02 -1.89
CA SER A 106 11.53 -12.25 -1.36
C SER A 106 10.23 -12.73 -1.99
N LEU A 107 10.20 -12.89 -3.32
CA LEU A 107 9.03 -13.38 -4.06
C LEU A 107 8.63 -14.82 -3.68
N LYS A 108 9.58 -15.66 -3.27
CA LYS A 108 9.31 -17.02 -2.81
C LYS A 108 8.65 -17.06 -1.42
N ARG A 109 8.88 -16.02 -0.60
CA ARG A 109 8.37 -15.91 0.78
C ARG A 109 6.99 -15.24 0.87
N MET A 110 6.58 -14.53 -0.19
CA MET A 110 5.21 -14.04 -0.40
C MET A 110 4.31 -15.19 -0.82
#